data_AF-A0A3G2G3I3-F1
#
_entry.id   AF-A0A3G2G3I3-F1
#
_cell.length_a   1.000
_cell.length_b   1.000
_cell.length_c   1.000
_cell.angle_alpha   90.00
_cell.angle_beta   90.00
_cell.angle_gamma   90.00
#
_symmetry.space_group_name_H-M   'P 1'
#
loop_
_entity.id
_entity.type
_entity.pdbx_description
1 polymer ?
#
loop_
_entity_poly.entity_id
_entity_poly.type
_entity_poly.pdbx_seq_one_letter_code
_entity_poly.pdbx_strand_id
1 'polypeptide(L)'
;MSATVEPSEWEKLEQLMAAARISIPKEGDGVLIHECHYNPDTLEIIFLESYADENELIKHAQAFGPVMNEHKVDWKINRIDLLGNYSDDIFAMMKGMAGGATVNLYSNVFKNK
;
A
#
# COMPACT_ATOMS: atom_id res chain seq x y z
N MET A 1 1.39 -0.12 5.26
CA MET A 1 2.49 -1.03 4.86
C MET A 1 3.83 -0.33 5.09
N SER A 2 4.89 -1.07 5.42
CA SER A 2 6.27 -0.57 5.35
C SER A 2 7.11 -1.35 4.34
N ALA A 3 8.00 -0.65 3.66
CA ALA A 3 8.94 -1.21 2.68
C ALA A 3 10.28 -0.47 2.74
N THR A 4 11.32 -1.09 2.18
CA THR A 4 12.64 -0.51 2.01
C THR A 4 13.10 -0.66 0.57
N VAL A 5 13.84 0.33 0.07
CA VAL A 5 14.46 0.30 -1.26
C VAL A 5 15.98 0.32 -1.12
N GLU A 6 16.68 -0.21 -2.13
CA GLU A 6 18.11 0.04 -2.29
C GLU A 6 18.33 1.49 -2.75
N PRO A 7 19.50 2.12 -2.43
CA PRO A 7 19.77 3.50 -2.83
C PRO A 7 19.62 3.74 -4.35
N SER A 8 19.93 2.74 -5.17
CA SER A 8 19.81 2.82 -6.63
C SER A 8 18.36 2.90 -7.14
N GLU A 9 17.38 2.53 -6.32
CA GLU A 9 15.96 2.53 -6.67
C GLU A 9 15.26 3.83 -6.24
N TRP A 10 15.96 4.73 -5.55
CA TRP A 10 15.37 5.94 -4.97
C TRP A 10 14.72 6.86 -6.02
N GLU A 11 15.40 7.13 -7.13
CA GLU A 11 14.86 7.99 -8.19
C GLU A 11 13.59 7.37 -8.83
N LYS A 12 13.57 6.05 -9.00
CA LYS A 12 12.37 5.35 -9.52
C LYS A 12 11.22 5.41 -8.53
N LEU A 13 11.52 5.30 -7.24
CA LEU A 13 10.52 5.48 -6.18
C LEU A 13 9.91 6.88 -6.22
N GLU A 14 10.73 7.92 -6.35
CA GLU A 14 10.23 9.30 -6.47
C GLU A 14 9.31 9.47 -7.70
N GLN A 15 9.66 8.86 -8.83
CA GLN A 15 8.82 8.85 -10.03
C GLN A 15 7.50 8.12 -9.81
N LEU A 16 7.54 6.92 -9.18
CA LEU A 16 6.34 6.16 -8.82
C LEU A 16 5.42 6.99 -7.90
N MET A 17 5.99 7.65 -6.89
CA MET A 17 5.21 8.47 -5.95
C MET A 17 4.61 9.70 -6.62
N ALA A 18 5.32 10.32 -7.56
CA ALA A 18 4.79 11.42 -8.35
C ALA A 18 3.62 10.96 -9.24
N ALA A 19 3.74 9.80 -9.89
CA ALA A 19 2.67 9.21 -10.70
C ALA A 19 1.44 8.86 -9.83
N ALA A 20 1.67 8.26 -8.66
CA ALA A 20 0.63 7.89 -7.71
C ALA A 20 -0.20 9.10 -7.27
N ARG A 21 0.46 10.22 -6.95
CA ARG A 21 -0.21 11.48 -6.58
C ARG A 21 -1.17 12.02 -7.65
N ILE A 22 -0.96 11.64 -8.93
CA ILE A 22 -1.82 12.04 -10.04
C ILE A 22 -2.94 11.02 -10.29
N SER A 23 -2.68 9.73 -10.11
CA SER A 23 -3.65 8.67 -10.40
C SER A 23 -4.70 8.52 -9.30
N ILE A 24 -4.29 8.52 -8.03
CA ILE A 24 -5.15 8.15 -6.91
C ILE A 24 -6.34 9.10 -6.72
N PRO A 25 -6.22 10.43 -6.84
CA PRO A 25 -7.38 11.32 -6.75
C PRO A 25 -8.46 11.04 -7.81
N LYS A 26 -8.14 10.34 -8.89
CA LYS A 26 -9.10 9.97 -9.95
C LYS A 26 -9.93 8.74 -9.60
N GLU A 27 -9.58 8.02 -8.53
CA GLU A 27 -10.30 6.83 -8.05
C GLU A 27 -11.60 7.20 -7.31
N GLY A 28 -11.78 8.49 -6.98
CA GLY A 28 -12.98 9.01 -6.32
C GLY A 28 -12.91 8.90 -4.80
N ASP A 29 -14.07 9.00 -4.15
CA ASP A 29 -14.17 9.15 -2.69
C ASP A 29 -14.00 7.83 -1.91
N GLY A 30 -13.76 6.71 -2.60
CA GLY A 30 -13.56 5.39 -1.98
C GLY A 30 -12.22 5.22 -1.27
N VAL A 31 -11.22 6.00 -1.69
CA VAL A 31 -9.90 6.10 -1.03
C VAL A 31 -9.96 7.25 -0.03
N LEU A 32 -10.00 6.92 1.26
CA LEU A 32 -10.20 7.89 2.35
C LEU A 32 -8.87 8.52 2.79
N ILE A 33 -7.82 7.72 2.83
CA ILE A 33 -6.46 8.14 3.17
C ILE A 33 -5.53 7.46 2.17
N HIS A 34 -4.62 8.21 1.59
CA HIS A 34 -3.50 7.66 0.85
C HIS A 34 -2.27 8.56 1.06
N GLU A 35 -1.43 8.16 2.00
CA GLU A 35 -0.22 8.88 2.36
C GLU A 35 1.00 7.99 2.15
N CYS A 36 2.06 8.59 1.63
CA CYS A 36 3.37 7.95 1.57
C CYS A 36 4.36 8.85 2.31
N HIS A 37 4.94 8.29 3.37
CA HIS A 37 6.00 8.88 4.18
C HIS A 37 7.28 8.13 3.92
N TYR A 38 8.41 8.81 3.85
CA TYR A 38 9.69 8.16 3.63
C TYR A 38 10.80 8.84 4.43
N ASN A 39 11.79 8.04 4.82
CA ASN A 39 12.98 8.51 5.51
C ASN A 39 14.21 8.23 4.63
N PRO A 40 14.80 9.26 3.99
CA PRO A 40 15.91 9.08 3.05
C PRO A 40 17.19 8.55 3.71
N ASP A 41 17.37 8.75 5.03
CA ASP A 41 18.56 8.25 5.74
C ASP A 41 18.49 6.72 5.93
N THR A 42 17.28 6.19 6.03
CA THR A 42 17.03 4.75 6.28
C THR A 42 16.49 4.00 5.07
N LEU A 43 16.10 4.75 4.02
CA LEU A 43 15.41 4.26 2.83
C LEU A 43 14.10 3.50 3.13
N GLU A 44 13.53 3.74 4.31
CA GLU A 44 12.25 3.18 4.74
C GLU A 44 11.10 4.04 4.21
N ILE A 45 10.05 3.36 3.79
CA ILE A 45 8.82 3.92 3.22
C ILE A 45 7.66 3.37 4.04
N ILE A 46 6.73 4.25 4.40
CA ILE A 46 5.49 3.91 5.08
C ILE A 46 4.34 4.40 4.22
N PHE A 47 3.53 3.44 3.79
CA PHE A 47 2.24 3.70 3.16
C PHE A 47 1.13 3.60 4.21
N LEU A 48 0.37 4.67 4.38
CA LEU A 48 -0.85 4.70 5.18
C LEU A 48 -2.03 4.86 4.24
N GLU A 49 -2.83 3.82 4.17
CA GLU A 49 -3.96 3.73 3.25
C GLU A 49 -5.22 3.36 4.02
N SER A 50 -6.34 4.00 3.66
CA SER A 50 -7.65 3.70 4.21
C SER A 50 -8.69 3.77 3.11
N TYR A 51 -9.62 2.81 3.13
CA TYR A 51 -10.64 2.61 2.12
C TYR A 51 -12.01 2.54 2.80
N ALA A 52 -13.04 3.01 2.10
CA ALA A 52 -14.42 2.96 2.61
C ALA A 52 -14.87 1.52 2.89
N ASP A 53 -14.46 0.58 2.04
CA ASP A 53 -14.67 -0.85 2.20
C ASP A 53 -13.61 -1.68 1.44
N GLU A 54 -13.73 -3.00 1.53
CA GLU A 54 -12.87 -3.96 0.83
C GLU A 54 -12.96 -3.87 -0.70
N ASN A 55 -14.11 -3.50 -1.27
CA ASN A 55 -14.24 -3.36 -2.72
C ASN A 55 -13.42 -2.16 -3.21
N GLU A 56 -13.40 -1.05 -2.46
CA GLU A 56 -12.56 0.11 -2.79
C GLU A 56 -11.07 -0.21 -2.71
N LEU A 57 -10.64 -1.03 -1.74
CA LEU A 57 -9.27 -1.57 -1.71
C LEU A 57 -8.94 -2.38 -2.98
N ILE A 58 -9.84 -3.25 -3.43
CA ILE A 58 -9.64 -4.06 -4.64
C ILE A 58 -9.57 -3.17 -5.88
N LYS A 59 -10.49 -2.21 -6.00
CA LYS A 59 -10.49 -1.23 -7.10
C LYS A 59 -9.18 -0.44 -7.15
N HIS A 60 -8.71 0.02 -5.99
CA HIS A 60 -7.42 0.70 -5.87
C HIS A 60 -6.28 -0.19 -6.36
N ALA A 61 -6.17 -1.43 -5.87
CA ALA A 61 -5.13 -2.36 -6.30
C ALA A 61 -5.14 -2.61 -7.82
N GLN A 62 -6.33 -2.70 -8.43
CA GLN A 62 -6.48 -2.87 -9.88
C GLN A 62 -6.11 -1.60 -10.65
N ALA A 63 -6.55 -0.43 -10.19
CA ALA A 63 -6.27 0.86 -10.81
C ALA A 63 -4.79 1.25 -10.71
N PHE A 64 -4.13 0.86 -9.63
CA PHE A 64 -2.73 1.16 -9.38
C PHE A 64 -1.75 0.18 -10.07
N GLY A 65 -2.22 -1.01 -10.44
CA GLY A 65 -1.43 -2.02 -11.14
C GLY A 65 -0.67 -1.51 -12.38
N PRO A 66 -1.30 -0.75 -13.31
CA PRO A 66 -0.60 -0.13 -14.43
C PRO A 66 0.53 0.81 -14.02
N VAL A 67 0.31 1.66 -13.00
CA VAL A 67 1.32 2.62 -12.49
C VAL A 67 2.53 1.88 -11.93
N MET A 68 2.28 0.82 -11.14
CA MET A 68 3.33 -0.07 -10.61
C MET A 68 4.13 -0.79 -11.71
N ASN A 69 3.46 -1.17 -12.80
CA ASN A 69 4.11 -1.86 -13.92
C ASN A 69 4.94 -0.92 -14.80
N GLU A 70 4.53 0.35 -14.92
CA GLU A 70 5.27 1.39 -15.63
C GLU A 70 6.49 1.85 -14.83
N HIS A 71 6.31 2.05 -13.52
CA HIS A 71 7.35 2.50 -12.59
C HIS A 71 7.81 1.34 -11.69
N LYS A 72 8.51 0.37 -12.27
CA LYS A 72 9.01 -0.81 -11.54
C LYS A 72 10.11 -0.42 -10.55
N VAL A 73 9.71 -0.22 -9.31
CA VAL A 73 10.61 -0.07 -8.16
C VAL A 73 10.90 -1.45 -7.60
N ASP A 74 12.18 -1.80 -7.48
CA ASP A 74 12.56 -2.95 -6.68
C ASP A 74 12.59 -2.56 -5.20
N TRP A 75 11.66 -3.13 -4.44
CA TRP A 75 11.54 -2.89 -3.01
C TRP A 75 11.37 -4.18 -2.25
N LYS A 76 11.72 -4.13 -0.98
CA LYS A 76 11.43 -5.18 -0.03
C LYS A 76 10.29 -4.72 0.87
N ILE A 77 9.15 -5.38 0.78
CA ILE A 77 8.08 -5.21 1.78
C ILE A 77 8.62 -5.75 3.10
N ASN A 78 8.53 -4.95 4.15
CA ASN A 78 8.98 -5.32 5.48
C ASN A 78 7.80 -5.80 6.33
N ARG A 79 6.66 -5.11 6.22
CA ARG A 79 5.45 -5.44 6.98
C ARG A 79 4.19 -4.89 6.32
N ILE A 80 3.10 -5.66 6.41
CA ILE A 80 1.73 -5.19 6.13
C ILE A 80 0.90 -5.37 7.39
N ASP A 81 0.27 -4.31 7.86
CA ASP A 81 -0.69 -4.35 8.95
C ASP A 81 -2.07 -3.99 8.36
N LEU A 82 -3.02 -4.91 8.45
CA LEU A 82 -4.40 -4.70 8.04
C LEU A 82 -5.26 -4.42 9.28
N LEU A 83 -5.87 -3.24 9.32
CA LEU A 83 -6.72 -2.82 10.42
C LEU A 83 -8.17 -2.79 9.93
N GLY A 84 -9.00 -3.74 10.38
CA GLY A 84 -10.38 -3.84 9.92
C GLY A 84 -10.88 -5.27 9.87
N ASN A 85 -12.15 -5.41 9.48
CA ASN A 85 -12.81 -6.70 9.32
C ASN A 85 -12.71 -7.17 7.86
N TYR A 86 -11.49 -7.39 7.40
CA TYR A 86 -11.22 -7.89 6.04
C TYR A 86 -11.59 -9.37 5.92
N SER A 87 -12.02 -9.77 4.72
CA SER A 87 -12.25 -11.17 4.37
C SER A 87 -10.95 -11.99 4.44
N ASP A 88 -11.09 -13.31 4.56
CA ASP A 88 -9.97 -14.25 4.44
C ASP A 88 -9.29 -14.15 3.07
N ASP A 89 -10.05 -13.79 2.02
CA ASP A 89 -9.55 -13.63 0.66
C ASP A 89 -8.61 -12.42 0.55
N ILE A 90 -8.96 -11.27 1.12
CA ILE A 90 -8.05 -10.11 1.18
C ILE A 90 -6.83 -10.42 2.02
N PHE A 91 -7.00 -11.08 3.15
CA PHE A 91 -5.87 -11.43 3.97
C PHE A 91 -4.91 -12.38 3.24
N ALA A 92 -5.44 -13.34 2.46
CA ALA A 92 -4.65 -14.20 1.59
C ALA A 92 -3.97 -13.43 0.46
N MET A 93 -4.67 -12.51 -0.21
CA MET A 93 -4.13 -11.63 -1.25
C MET A 93 -2.93 -10.82 -0.72
N MET A 94 -3.09 -10.18 0.44
CA MET A 94 -2.04 -9.37 1.05
C MET A 94 -0.82 -10.19 1.47
N LYS A 95 -1.03 -11.42 1.97
CA LYS A 95 0.06 -12.38 2.21
C LYS A 95 0.80 -12.77 0.93
N GLY A 96 0.09 -12.95 -0.18
CA GLY A 96 0.69 -13.21 -1.49
C GLY A 96 1.56 -12.04 -1.97
N MET A 97 1.06 -10.80 -1.83
CA MET A 97 1.79 -9.59 -2.19
C MET A 97 3.03 -9.35 -1.32
N ALA A 98 2.96 -9.72 -0.03
CA ALA A 98 4.03 -9.48 0.93
C ALA A 98 5.34 -10.24 0.64
N GLY A 99 5.34 -11.25 -0.24
CA GLY A 99 6.57 -11.94 -0.65
C GLY A 99 7.35 -12.59 0.50
N GLY A 100 6.65 -13.03 1.55
CA GLY A 100 7.26 -13.60 2.77
C GLY A 100 7.45 -12.62 3.92
N ALA A 101 7.12 -11.33 3.74
CA ALA A 101 7.09 -10.36 4.82
C ALA A 101 5.96 -10.64 5.83
N THR A 102 6.07 -10.06 7.02
CA THR A 102 5.03 -10.21 8.05
C THR A 102 3.75 -9.50 7.64
N VAL A 103 2.63 -10.23 7.69
CA VAL A 103 1.29 -9.67 7.48
C VAL A 103 0.44 -9.93 8.72
N ASN A 104 0.01 -8.85 9.37
CA ASN A 104 -0.86 -8.92 10.54
C ASN A 104 -2.27 -8.49 10.17
N LEU A 105 -3.28 -9.20 10.66
CA LEU A 105 -4.68 -8.79 10.60
C LEU A 105 -5.16 -8.47 12.01
N TYR A 106 -5.52 -7.21 12.23
CA TYR A 106 -6.11 -6.74 13.47
C TYR A 106 -7.62 -6.55 13.24
N SER A 107 -8.39 -7.60 13.53
CA SER A 107 -9.85 -7.53 13.54
C SER A 107 -10.35 -6.94 14.86
N ASN A 108 -11.53 -6.32 14.84
CA ASN A 108 -12.17 -5.71 16.04
C ASN A 108 -11.42 -4.53 16.70
N VAL A 109 -10.52 -3.84 15.97
CA VAL A 109 -9.81 -2.65 16.51
C VAL A 109 -10.79 -1.51 16.80
N PHE A 110 -11.84 -1.38 16.00
CA PHE A 110 -12.91 -0.39 16.18
C PHE A 110 -14.21 -1.09 16.55
N LYS A 111 -14.34 -1.49 17.83
CA LYS A 111 -15.67 -1.79 18.36
C LYS A 111 -16.41 -0.46 18.51
N ASN A 112 -17.39 -0.20 17.64
CA ASN A 112 -18.38 0.83 17.93
C ASN A 112 -18.98 0.50 19.31
N LYS A 113 -18.80 1.42 20.25
CA LYS A 113 -19.53 1.40 21.52
C LYS A 113 -20.98 1.78 21.27
#